data_AF-A0A3B5R9X9-F1
#
_entry.id   AF-A0A3B5R9X9-F1
#
_cell.length_a   1.000
_cell.length_b   1.000
_cell.length_c   1.000
_cell.angle_alpha   90.00
_cell.angle_beta   90.00
_cell.angle_gamma   90.00
#
_symmetry.space_group_name_H-M   'P 1'
#
loop_
_entity.id
_entity.type
_entity.pdbx_description
1 polymer ?
#
loop_
_entity_poly.entity_id
_entity_poly.type
_entity_poly.pdbx_seq_one_letter_code
_entity_poly.pdbx_strand_id
1 'polypeptide(L)' 'MNDLPILRCNNFSPAITKCRCIRTVPAVRRRLIVDVKVYEPNPICSKQEVMAIVKDNNQLCLDPESDFTKRLLREFFP' A
#
# COMPACT_ATOMS: atom_id res chain seq x y z
N MET A 1 -4.00 0.87 -37.29
CA MET A 1 -2.84 0.21 -36.66
C MET A 1 -2.97 0.35 -35.16
N ASN A 2 -3.05 -0.81 -34.51
CA ASN A 2 -2.86 -1.10 -33.09
C ASN A 2 -3.95 -0.61 -32.13
N ASP A 3 -5.00 -1.42 -32.08
CA ASP A 3 -5.90 -1.62 -30.95
C ASP A 3 -5.14 -1.77 -29.62
N LEU A 4 -5.41 -0.86 -28.70
CA LEU A 4 -5.41 -1.15 -27.26
C LEU A 4 -6.87 -0.95 -26.83
N PRO A 5 -7.56 -1.99 -26.31
CA PRO A 5 -8.91 -1.79 -25.83
C PRO A 5 -8.81 -0.94 -24.56
N ILE A 6 -8.97 0.37 -24.72
CA ILE A 6 -9.27 1.26 -23.60
C ILE A 6 -10.56 0.70 -23.03
N LEU A 7 -10.47 0.05 -21.88
CA LEU A 7 -11.64 -0.37 -21.12
C LEU A 7 -12.46 0.91 -20.87
N ARG A 8 -13.46 1.17 -21.72
CA ARG A 8 -14.38 2.30 -21.53
C ARG A 8 -15.23 1.96 -20.32
N CYS A 9 -14.85 2.46 -19.16
CA CYS A 9 -15.73 2.46 -17.98
C CYS A 9 -16.83 3.52 -18.18
N ASN A 10 -17.76 3.30 -19.11
CA ASN A 10 -18.99 4.10 -19.25
C ASN A 10 -20.08 3.60 -18.31
N ASN A 11 -19.74 3.56 -17.02
CA ASN A 11 -20.67 3.56 -15.92
C ASN A 11 -20.12 4.59 -14.94
N PHE A 12 -20.66 5.80 -14.93
CA PHE A 12 -20.41 6.76 -13.85
C PHE A 12 -21.15 6.28 -12.59
N SER A 13 -20.75 5.13 -12.09
CA SER A 13 -20.74 4.92 -10.65
C SER A 13 -19.48 5.64 -10.20
N PRO A 14 -19.53 6.55 -9.19
CA PRO A 14 -18.29 7.08 -8.63
C PRO A 14 -17.47 5.86 -8.22
N ALA A 15 -16.43 5.53 -8.99
CA ALA A 15 -15.59 4.38 -8.71
C ALA A 15 -15.08 4.61 -7.31
N ILE A 16 -15.62 3.83 -6.35
CA ILE A 16 -15.29 3.97 -4.95
C ILE A 16 -13.79 3.67 -4.88
N THR A 17 -13.00 4.74 -4.88
CA THR A 17 -11.55 4.70 -4.98
C THR A 17 -11.05 4.37 -3.58
N LYS A 18 -10.95 3.07 -3.32
CA LYS A 18 -10.47 2.54 -2.05
C LYS A 18 -9.02 2.15 -2.22
N CYS A 19 -8.18 2.89 -1.51
CA CYS A 19 -6.85 2.44 -1.12
C CYS A 19 -6.93 1.03 -0.50
N ARG A 20 -5.87 0.24 -0.64
CA ARG A 20 -5.75 -1.08 0.00
C ARG A 20 -5.79 -0.94 1.52
N CYS A 21 -5.18 0.12 2.02
CA CYS A 21 -5.09 0.52 3.40
C CYS A 21 -6.18 1.54 3.74
N ILE A 22 -7.21 1.07 4.44
CA ILE A 22 -8.28 1.93 4.98
C ILE A 22 -7.85 2.55 6.32
N ARG A 23 -7.05 1.82 7.11
CA ARG A 23 -6.51 2.23 8.40
C ARG A 23 -5.05 1.81 8.50
N THR A 24 -4.28 2.57 9.28
CA THR A 24 -2.88 2.29 9.56
C THR A 24 -2.68 2.03 11.05
N VAL A 25 -1.61 1.30 11.38
CA VAL A 25 -1.10 1.19 12.74
C VAL A 25 0.23 1.94 12.85
N PRO A 26 0.52 2.57 13.99
CA PRO A 26 1.72 3.42 14.12
C PRO A 26 3.02 2.62 14.15
N ALA A 27 3.01 1.38 14.64
CA ALA A 27 4.19 0.52 14.71
C ALA A 27 3.82 -0.96 14.85
N VAL A 28 4.77 -1.82 14.47
CA VAL A 28 4.74 -3.27 14.67
C VAL A 28 6.09 -3.72 15.24
N ARG A 29 6.11 -4.73 16.09
CA ARG A 29 7.37 -5.29 16.59
C ARG A 29 8.20 -5.82 15.42
N ARG A 30 9.37 -5.22 15.15
CA ARG A 30 10.23 -5.53 14.00
C ARG A 30 10.50 -7.03 13.80
N ARG A 31 10.72 -7.78 14.88
CA ARG A 31 10.96 -9.24 14.88
C ARG A 31 9.80 -10.10 14.33
N LEU A 32 8.62 -9.50 14.18
CA LEU A 32 7.45 -10.14 13.61
C LEU A 32 7.33 -9.86 12.12
N ILE A 33 7.95 -8.80 11.59
CA ILE A 33 7.84 -8.42 10.18
C ILE A 33 8.75 -9.32 9.36
N VAL A 34 8.15 -10.03 8.42
CA VAL A 34 8.85 -10.95 7.50
C VAL A 34 9.15 -10.27 6.16
N ASP A 35 8.29 -9.37 5.72
CA ASP A 35 8.42 -8.67 4.43
C ASP A 35 7.66 -7.33 4.48
N VAL A 36 8.00 -6.42 3.57
CA VAL A 36 7.36 -5.11 3.41
C VAL A 36 7.03 -4.88 1.95
N LYS A 37 5.79 -4.46 1.69
CA LYS A 37 5.33 -4.02 0.37
C LYS A 37 5.06 -2.54 0.39
N VAL A 38 5.54 -1.85 -0.65
CA VAL A 38 5.27 -0.43 -0.88
C VAL A 38 4.42 -0.32 -2.14
N TYR A 39 3.32 0.41 -2.05
CA TYR A 39 2.47 0.75 -3.17
C TYR A 39 2.55 2.26 -3.38
N GLU A 40 3.06 2.66 -4.55
CA GLU A 40 3.11 4.06 -4.93
C GLU A 40 1.72 4.63 -5.23
N PRO A 41 1.52 5.95 -5.05
CA PRO A 41 0.31 6.64 -5.48
C PRO A 41 -0.05 6.32 -6.94
N ASN A 42 -1.33 6.13 -7.20
CA ASN A 42 -1.87 5.84 -8.53
C ASN A 42 -3.29 6.45 -8.68
N PRO A 43 -3.91 6.42 -9.89
CA PRO A 43 -5.23 7.01 -10.10
C PRO A 43 -6.35 6.43 -9.23
N ILE A 44 -6.15 5.24 -8.63
CA ILE A 44 -7.12 4.59 -7.74
C ILE A 44 -6.89 5.00 -6.27
N CYS A 45 -5.64 5.22 -5.86
CA CYS A 45 -5.29 5.65 -4.51
C CYS A 45 -4.17 6.69 -4.57
N SER A 46 -4.45 7.92 -4.14
CA SER A 46 -3.49 9.03 -4.16
C SER A 46 -2.45 8.98 -3.04
N LYS A 47 -2.54 8.02 -2.12
CA LYS A 47 -1.64 7.86 -0.99
C LYS A 47 -0.60 6.78 -1.29
N GLN A 48 0.63 6.98 -0.84
CA GLN A 48 1.57 5.88 -0.72
C GLN A 48 1.06 4.93 0.37
N GLU A 49 1.14 3.64 0.13
CA GLU A 49 0.71 2.62 1.08
C GLU A 49 1.88 1.73 1.44
N VAL A 50 2.17 1.58 2.73
CA VAL A 50 3.20 0.67 3.22
C VAL A 50 2.52 -0.46 3.99
N MET A 51 2.75 -1.70 3.56
CA MET A 51 2.14 -2.89 4.14
C MET A 51 3.22 -3.81 4.68
N ALA A 52 3.21 -4.03 5.99
CA ALA A 52 4.05 -5.02 6.64
C ALA A 52 3.36 -6.38 6.59
N ILE A 53 4.07 -7.39 6.09
CA ILE A 53 3.70 -8.78 6.22
C ILE A 53 4.37 -9.27 7.50
N VAL A 54 3.58 -9.79 8.45
CA VAL A 54 4.10 -10.33 9.71
C VAL A 54 4.03 -11.85 9.73
N LYS A 55 4.71 -12.46 10.70
CA LYS A 55 4.57 -13.89 11.03
C LYS A 55 3.08 -14.25 11.13
N ASP A 56 2.75 -15.44 10.63
CA ASP A 56 1.37 -15.94 10.45
C ASP A 56 0.61 -15.32 9.26
N ASN A 57 1.34 -14.75 8.28
CA ASN A 57 0.83 -14.17 7.03
C ASN A 57 -0.18 -13.02 7.21
N ASN A 58 -0.29 -12.47 8.42
CA ASN A 58 -1.10 -11.28 8.65
C ASN A 58 -0.47 -10.06 7.97
N GLN A 59 -1.32 -9.17 7.47
CA GLN A 59 -0.91 -7.95 6.78
C GLN A 59 -1.41 -6.74 7.56
N LEU A 60 -0.49 -5.81 7.84
CA LEU A 60 -0.78 -4.58 8.56
C LEU A 60 -0.32 -3.40 7.74
N CYS A 61 -1.23 -2.47 7.49
CA CYS A 61 -0.88 -1.18 6.91
C CYS A 61 -0.19 -0.30 7.95
N LEU A 62 0.96 0.24 7.59
CA LEU A 62 1.73 1.18 8.41
C LEU A 62 1.49 2.60 7.91
N ASP A 63 1.63 3.57 8.81
CA ASP A 63 1.62 4.99 8.44
C ASP A 63 2.93 5.36 7.74
N PRO A 64 2.92 5.73 6.43
CA PRO A 64 4.13 6.10 5.70
C PRO A 64 4.90 7.27 6.34
N GLU A 65 4.19 8.15 7.05
CA GLU A 65 4.80 9.36 7.61
C GLU A 65 5.45 9.13 8.98
N SER A 66 5.16 8.02 9.65
CA SER A 66 5.74 7.72 10.95
C SER A 66 7.24 7.44 10.89
N ASP A 67 7.96 7.83 11.94
CA ASP A 67 9.39 7.55 12.08
C ASP A 67 9.70 6.05 12.02
N PHE A 68 8.80 5.22 12.55
CA PHE A 68 8.91 3.77 12.49
C PHE A 68 8.95 3.28 11.04
N THR A 69 7.98 3.68 10.22
CA THR A 69 7.91 3.25 8.81
C THR A 69 9.10 3.78 8.02
N LYS A 70 9.49 5.04 8.21
CA LYS A 70 10.67 5.63 7.54
C LYS A 70 11.96 4.85 7.85
N ARG A 71 12.16 4.42 9.11
CA ARG A 71 13.29 3.56 9.50
C ARG A 71 13.17 2.17 8.88
N LEU A 72 11.99 1.57 8.94
CA LEU A 72 11.72 0.25 8.39
C LEU A 72 12.02 0.18 6.88
N LEU A 73 11.62 1.20 6.12
CA LEU A 73 11.87 1.27 4.68
C LEU A 73 13.37 1.32 4.36
N ARG A 74 14.17 2.08 5.13
CA ARG A 74 15.63 2.10 4.98
C ARG A 74 16.29 0.76 5.28
N GLU A 75 15.69 -0.08 6.12
CA GLU A 75 16.21 -1.42 6.43
C GLU A 75 15.87 -2.45 5.35
N PHE A 76 14.69 -2.36 4.73
CA PHE A 76 14.25 -3.33 3.71
C PHE A 76 14.65 -2.96 2.28
N PHE A 77 14.83 -1.67 2.00
CA PHE A 77 15.15 -1.13 0.68
C PHE A 77 16.39 -0.22 0.79
N PRO A 78 17.60 -0.80 0.87
CA PRO A 78 18.84 -0.03 0.97
C PRO A 78 19.18 0.74 -0.32
#